data_AF-A0A7Z7BUB2-F1
#
_entry.id   AF-A0A7Z7BUB2-F1
#
_cell.length_a   1.000
_cell.length_b   1.000
_cell.length_c   1.000
_cell.angle_alpha   90.00
_cell.angle_beta   90.00
_cell.angle_gamma   90.00
#
_symmetry.space_group_name_H-M   'P 1'
#
loop_
_entity.id
_entity.type
_entity.pdbx_description
1 polymer ?
#
loop_
_entity_poly.entity_id
_entity_poly.type
_entity_poly.pdbx_seq_one_letter_code
_entity_poly.pdbx_strand_id
1 'polypeptide(L)'
;MSDLPDALPADYDPAHVFRVVAMPVSQGWGVWLRAADDSIIHSFGLGFPPGTPFQPDVLDVLGPLLNVQYRLAFHGPESWDELGDHWSAVVYEYTPR
;
A
#
# COMPACT_ATOMS: atom_id res chain seq x y z
N MET A 1 22.41 -10.14 -2.48
CA MET A 1 21.01 -9.72 -2.58
C MET A 1 20.21 -10.94 -2.19
N SER A 2 19.59 -10.93 -1.01
CA SER A 2 18.77 -12.08 -0.59
C SER A 2 17.50 -12.06 -1.42
N ASP A 3 17.31 -13.12 -2.23
CA ASP A 3 16.01 -13.48 -2.79
C ASP A 3 15.02 -13.61 -1.64
N LEU A 4 14.17 -12.60 -1.49
CA LEU A 4 13.01 -12.69 -0.60
C LEU A 4 11.90 -13.35 -1.41
N PRO A 5 11.23 -14.39 -0.87
CA PRO A 5 10.27 -15.18 -1.63
C PRO A 5 9.08 -14.32 -2.05
N ASP A 6 8.70 -14.47 -3.33
CA ASP A 6 7.56 -13.85 -4.02
C ASP A 6 6.19 -14.40 -3.55
N ALA A 7 6.19 -15.12 -2.43
CA ALA A 7 5.04 -15.80 -1.86
C ALA A 7 4.87 -15.40 -0.40
N LEU A 8 3.62 -15.19 0.01
CA LEU A 8 3.26 -14.99 1.41
C LEU A 8 3.87 -16.11 2.28
N PRO A 9 4.36 -15.81 3.50
CA PRO A 9 4.90 -16.82 4.41
C PRO A 9 3.89 -17.97 4.63
N ALA A 10 4.39 -19.20 4.81
CA ALA A 10 3.52 -20.36 4.98
C ALA A 10 2.69 -20.32 6.29
N ASP A 11 3.11 -19.52 7.26
CA ASP A 11 2.49 -19.25 8.56
C ASP A 11 1.65 -17.95 8.58
N TYR A 12 1.32 -17.43 7.40
CA TYR A 12 0.52 -16.22 7.25
C TYR A 12 -0.90 -16.34 7.84
N ASP A 13 -1.29 -15.36 8.66
CA ASP A 13 -2.66 -15.22 9.17
C ASP A 13 -3.49 -14.29 8.25
N PRO A 14 -4.54 -14.80 7.59
CA PRO A 14 -5.47 -14.00 6.80
C PRO A 14 -6.10 -12.82 7.55
N ALA A 15 -6.16 -12.85 8.87
CA ALA A 15 -6.65 -11.75 9.69
C ALA A 15 -5.76 -10.50 9.64
N HIS A 16 -4.51 -10.64 9.20
CA HIS A 16 -3.55 -9.54 9.04
C HIS A 16 -3.32 -9.18 7.56
N VAL A 17 -4.26 -9.55 6.67
CA VAL A 17 -4.35 -9.00 5.31
C VAL A 17 -5.04 -7.63 5.37
N PHE A 18 -4.39 -6.64 4.78
CA PHE A 18 -4.97 -5.32 4.61
C PHE A 18 -4.92 -4.91 3.13
N ARG A 19 -5.78 -3.96 2.77
CA ARG A 19 -5.72 -3.30 1.47
C ARG A 19 -5.34 -1.84 1.68
N VAL A 20 -4.30 -1.39 1.01
CA VAL A 20 -4.01 0.03 0.88
C VAL A 20 -4.72 0.53 -0.36
N VAL A 21 -5.43 1.64 -0.22
CA VAL A 21 -6.08 2.37 -1.30
C VAL A 21 -5.50 3.77 -1.34
N ALA A 22 -5.01 4.20 -2.50
CA ALA A 22 -4.49 5.55 -2.74
C ALA A 22 -5.29 6.19 -3.88
N MET A 23 -5.85 7.38 -3.67
CA MET A 23 -6.63 8.08 -4.69
C MET A 23 -6.32 9.57 -4.70
N PRO A 24 -6.42 10.24 -5.87
CA PRO A 24 -6.25 11.69 -5.95
C PRO A 24 -7.36 12.40 -5.18
N VAL A 25 -6.98 13.41 -4.40
CA VAL A 25 -7.87 14.30 -3.64
C VAL A 25 -7.54 15.75 -3.95
N SER A 26 -8.38 16.69 -3.50
CA SER A 26 -8.23 18.12 -3.82
C SER A 26 -6.89 18.74 -3.43
N GLN A 27 -6.18 18.15 -2.46
CA GLN A 27 -4.88 18.63 -1.96
C GLN A 27 -3.73 17.61 -2.13
N GLY A 28 -3.85 16.69 -3.10
CA GLY A 28 -2.80 15.71 -3.41
C GLY A 28 -3.35 14.30 -3.48
N TRP A 29 -2.86 13.40 -2.63
CA TRP A 29 -3.27 12.00 -2.59
C TRP A 29 -3.76 11.61 -1.21
N GLY A 30 -4.96 11.03 -1.13
CA GLY A 30 -5.46 10.39 0.08
C GLY A 30 -5.07 8.92 0.08
N VAL A 31 -4.69 8.41 1.24
CA VAL A 31 -4.31 7.01 1.44
C VAL A 31 -5.11 6.44 2.60
N TRP A 32 -5.72 5.27 2.40
CA TRP A 32 -6.47 4.53 3.41
C TRP A 32 -5.94 3.10 3.49
N LEU A 33 -5.70 2.66 4.72
CA LEU A 33 -5.50 1.26 5.04
C LEU A 33 -6.82 0.65 5.49
N ARG A 34 -7.24 -0.42 4.82
CA ARG A 34 -8.52 -1.09 5.06
C ARG A 34 -8.30 -2.53 5.51
N ALA A 35 -9.11 -2.97 6.46
CA ALA A 35 -9.22 -4.37 6.85
C ALA A 35 -10.00 -5.18 5.80
N ALA A 36 -10.01 -6.51 5.95
CA ALA A 36 -10.78 -7.41 5.09
C ALA A 36 -12.30 -7.21 5.16
N ASP A 37 -12.81 -6.65 6.25
CA ASP A 37 -14.23 -6.26 6.42
C ASP A 37 -14.51 -4.84 5.90
N ASP A 38 -13.59 -4.28 5.14
CA ASP A 38 -13.67 -2.96 4.51
C ASP A 38 -13.62 -1.75 5.48
N SER A 39 -13.45 -1.99 6.78
CA SER A 39 -13.25 -0.94 7.79
C SER A 39 -11.92 -0.19 7.59
N ILE A 40 -11.91 1.11 7.86
CA ILE A 40 -10.70 1.95 7.77
C ILE A 40 -9.93 1.84 9.09
N ILE A 41 -8.68 1.39 9.00
CA ILE A 41 -7.76 1.26 10.14
C ILE A 41 -6.96 2.55 10.32
N HIS A 42 -6.36 3.01 9.22
CA HIS A 42 -5.55 4.21 9.17
C HIS A 42 -5.84 5.01 7.90
N SER A 43 -5.68 6.33 7.99
CA SER A 43 -5.75 7.21 6.83
C SER A 43 -4.80 8.37 6.98
N PHE A 44 -4.15 8.75 5.88
CA PHE A 44 -3.29 9.92 5.83
C PHE A 44 -3.29 10.54 4.43
N GLY A 45 -2.83 11.79 4.35
CA GLY A 45 -2.69 12.52 3.09
C GLY A 45 -1.23 12.71 2.71
N LEU A 46 -0.96 12.66 1.41
CA LEU A 46 0.30 13.05 0.80
C LEU A 46 0.06 14.37 0.05
N GLY A 47 0.66 15.45 0.53
CA GLY A 47 0.47 16.82 0.03
C GLY A 47 1.16 17.10 -1.30
N PHE A 48 0.91 16.26 -2.31
CA PHE A 48 1.41 16.44 -3.66
C PHE A 48 0.61 17.51 -4.43
N PRO A 49 1.22 18.18 -5.42
CA PRO A 49 0.48 18.98 -6.37
C PRO A 49 -0.66 18.19 -7.04
N PRO A 50 -1.81 18.84 -7.35
CA PRO A 50 -2.84 18.20 -8.14
C PRO A 50 -2.30 17.72 -9.49
N GLY A 51 -2.64 16.49 -9.88
CA GLY A 51 -2.20 15.89 -11.13
C GLY A 51 -0.84 15.16 -11.06
N THR A 52 -0.19 15.11 -9.89
CA THR A 52 0.99 14.25 -9.68
C THR A 52 0.61 12.78 -9.96
N PRO A 53 1.32 12.09 -10.87
CA PRO A 53 1.03 10.70 -11.21
C PRO A 53 1.33 9.76 -10.04
N PHE A 54 0.60 8.64 -9.97
CA PHE A 54 0.83 7.66 -8.90
C PHE A 54 2.23 7.01 -9.00
N GLN A 55 2.58 6.52 -10.19
CA GLN A 55 3.93 6.02 -10.47
C GLN A 55 4.72 7.03 -11.33
N PRO A 56 6.00 7.27 -11.03
CA PRO A 56 6.73 6.80 -9.85
C PRO A 56 6.48 7.66 -8.61
N ASP A 57 5.99 8.89 -8.77
CA ASP A 57 6.14 9.97 -7.78
C ASP A 57 5.48 9.68 -6.42
N VAL A 58 4.20 9.27 -6.42
CA VAL A 58 3.49 8.98 -5.17
C VAL A 58 4.02 7.68 -4.56
N LEU A 59 4.26 6.65 -5.38
CA LEU A 59 4.73 5.36 -4.93
C LEU A 59 6.11 5.43 -4.27
N ASP A 60 7.02 6.26 -4.78
CA ASP A 60 8.36 6.46 -4.23
C ASP A 60 8.34 7.02 -2.80
N VAL A 61 7.30 7.78 -2.44
CA VAL A 61 7.09 8.27 -1.07
C VAL A 61 6.26 7.29 -0.24
N LEU A 62 5.20 6.73 -0.82
CA LEU A 62 4.27 5.84 -0.13
C LEU A 62 4.91 4.49 0.24
N GLY A 63 5.72 3.91 -0.63
CA GLY A 63 6.38 2.62 -0.40
C GLY A 63 7.20 2.60 0.89
N PRO A 64 8.14 3.55 1.11
CA PRO A 64 8.90 3.65 2.36
C PRO A 64 8.02 3.86 3.60
N LEU A 65 6.92 4.62 3.50
CA LEU A 65 5.99 4.85 4.62
C LEU A 65 5.27 3.57 5.01
N LEU A 66 4.79 2.80 4.04
CA LEU A 66 4.15 1.51 4.29
C LEU A 66 5.14 0.53 4.90
N ASN A 67 6.37 0.46 4.38
CA ASN A 67 7.43 -0.46 4.83
C ASN A 67 7.84 -0.31 6.32
N VAL A 68 7.36 0.71 7.04
CA VAL A 68 7.59 0.84 8.49
C VAL A 68 6.80 -0.20 9.29
N GLN A 69 5.59 -0.56 8.84
CA GLN A 69 4.67 -1.44 9.58
C GLN A 69 3.99 -2.50 8.69
N TYR A 70 4.00 -2.28 7.38
CA TYR A 70 3.32 -3.10 6.40
C TYR A 70 4.29 -3.50 5.31
N ARG A 71 4.10 -4.69 4.76
CA ARG A 71 4.85 -5.15 3.59
C ARG A 71 3.88 -5.45 2.47
N LEU A 72 4.23 -5.08 1.25
CA LEU A 72 3.46 -5.41 0.05
C LEU A 72 3.42 -6.94 -0.10
N ALA A 73 2.24 -7.48 -0.43
CA ALA A 73 2.04 -8.92 -0.67
C ALA A 73 2.85 -9.44 -1.87
N PHE A 74 3.08 -8.57 -2.85
CA PHE A 74 3.95 -8.78 -3.99
C PHE A 74 5.06 -7.73 -3.95
N HIS A 75 6.17 -7.95 -4.64
CA HIS A 75 7.26 -6.98 -4.70
C HIS A 75 7.18 -6.16 -6.00
N GLY A 76 7.47 -4.86 -5.93
CA GLY A 76 7.59 -4.00 -7.11
C GLY A 76 6.30 -3.27 -7.53
N PRO A 77 6.37 -2.40 -8.56
CA PRO A 77 5.23 -1.63 -9.07
C PRO A 77 4.02 -2.48 -9.49
N GLU A 78 4.24 -3.73 -9.88
CA GLU A 78 3.23 -4.74 -10.22
C GLU A 78 2.33 -5.13 -9.03
N SER A 79 2.74 -4.79 -7.81
CA SER A 79 1.96 -5.03 -6.59
C SER A 79 0.77 -4.09 -6.43
N TRP A 80 0.71 -3.07 -7.29
CA TRP A 80 -0.32 -2.03 -7.29
C TRP A 80 -1.22 -2.17 -8.50
N ASP A 81 -2.49 -2.39 -8.23
CA ASP A 81 -3.55 -2.41 -9.24
C ASP A 81 -4.08 -0.98 -9.46
N GLU A 82 -4.06 -0.53 -10.71
CA GLU A 82 -4.79 0.68 -11.13
C GLU A 82 -6.27 0.34 -11.34
N LEU A 83 -7.14 0.92 -10.52
CA LEU A 83 -8.58 0.66 -10.49
C LEU A 83 -9.36 1.93 -10.82
N GLY A 84 -9.29 2.36 -12.08
CA GLY A 84 -10.08 3.48 -12.61
C GLY A 84 -9.68 4.84 -12.05
N ASP A 85 -10.16 5.16 -10.84
CA ASP A 85 -9.92 6.43 -10.15
C ASP A 85 -8.97 6.32 -8.96
N HIS A 86 -8.52 5.11 -8.60
CA HIS A 86 -7.62 4.88 -7.48
C HIS A 86 -6.63 3.76 -7.79
N TRP A 87 -5.61 3.67 -6.93
CA TRP A 87 -4.63 2.61 -6.91
C TRP A 87 -4.80 1.79 -5.65
N SER A 88 -4.59 0.48 -5.74
CA SER A 88 -4.66 -0.37 -4.56
C SER A 88 -3.60 -1.45 -4.54
N ALA A 89 -3.17 -1.82 -3.34
CA ALA A 89 -2.26 -2.93 -3.13
C ALA A 89 -2.70 -3.75 -1.90
N VAL A 90 -2.44 -5.04 -1.95
CA VAL A 90 -2.57 -5.90 -0.77
C VAL A 90 -1.29 -5.79 0.03
N VAL A 91 -1.45 -5.53 1.33
CA VAL A 91 -0.34 -5.47 2.28
C VAL A 91 -0.62 -6.36 3.47
N TYR A 92 0.43 -6.75 4.17
CA TYR A 92 0.32 -7.47 5.43
C TYR A 92 1.12 -6.77 6.51
N GLU A 93 0.62 -6.83 7.74
CA GLU A 93 1.36 -6.31 8.88
C GLU A 93 2.65 -7.13 9.04
N TYR A 94 3.77 -6.42 9.04
CA TYR A 94 5.07 -6.99 9.29
C TYR A 94 5.61 -6.30 10.52
N THR A 95 5.63 -7.01 11.65
CA THR A 95 6.38 -6.56 12.82
C THR A 95 7.83 -6.98 12.60
N PRO A 96 8.77 -6.05 12.32
CA PRO A 96 10.18 -6.41 12.32
C PRO A 96 10.52 -6.82 13.76
N ARG A 97 10.90 -8.09 13.96
CA ARG A 97 11.46 -8.54 15.24
C ARG A 97 12.85 -7.96 15.45
#